data_AF-A0A2M8DUG8-F1
#
_entry.id   AF-A0A2M8DUG8-F1
#
_cell.length_a   1.000
_cell.length_b   1.000
_cell.length_c   1.000
_cell.angle_alpha   90.00
_cell.angle_beta   90.00
_cell.angle_gamma   90.00
#
_symmetry.space_group_name_H-M   'P 1'
#
loop_
_entity.id
_entity.type
_entity.pdbx_description
1 polymer ?
#
loop_
_entity_poly.entity_id
_entity_poly.type
_entity_poly.pdbx_seq_one_letter_code
_entity_poly.pdbx_strand_id
1 'polypeptide(L)'
;MICLHKASKIAVFALSSFLIVGMGVCKISYAAGENTETQTVQPVTDCYESREDYTTVTRIENAVPEYGFPSIKCSKTTGAVLWYGDPLEGTIPMGEMPEIKDETHGNFENAVVKPREPHLTYFNMGPNGCKTCHDGKIVPYPKDKKPRLLSMHQDIVENSLELQHGRGAVWCLDCHSATNRNKLMNRRGGEISFNQPQRICGECHGEKYIDWRAGIHGKRVGAWASHGGTRRWWVCTECHNPHTVQKNRFNPVKPEPAPPLPRGMKNASHERNDTE
;
A
#
# COMPACT_ATOMS: atom_id res chain seq x y z
N MET A 1 -11.33 52.83 -13.03
CA MET A 1 -12.71 53.31 -13.25
C MET A 1 -13.61 52.63 -12.23
N ILE A 2 -14.49 53.41 -11.61
CA ILE A 2 -15.10 53.25 -10.26
C ILE A 2 -16.49 52.56 -10.33
N CYS A 3 -17.00 52.14 -9.15
CA CYS A 3 -18.36 51.72 -8.74
C CYS A 3 -18.55 50.20 -8.63
N LEU A 4 -18.79 49.52 -7.49
CA LEU A 4 -19.41 49.80 -6.18
C LEU A 4 -20.95 49.92 -6.20
N HIS A 5 -21.59 49.22 -5.24
CA HIS A 5 -23.01 49.23 -4.79
C HIS A 5 -23.96 48.23 -5.49
N LYS A 6 -24.96 47.58 -4.86
CA LYS A 6 -25.46 47.45 -3.47
C LYS A 6 -26.53 46.33 -3.50
N ALA A 7 -26.76 45.65 -2.38
CA ALA A 7 -27.95 44.83 -2.14
C ALA A 7 -29.19 45.69 -1.81
N SER A 8 -30.40 45.19 -2.12
CA SER A 8 -31.64 45.65 -1.49
C SER A 8 -32.72 44.57 -1.45
N LYS A 9 -33.46 44.57 -0.32
CA LYS A 9 -34.58 43.74 0.09
C LYS A 9 -35.89 44.14 -0.62
N ILE A 10 -36.85 43.21 -0.76
CA ILE A 10 -38.29 43.51 -0.83
C ILE A 10 -39.08 42.46 -0.02
N ALA A 11 -40.16 42.94 0.60
CA ALA A 11 -40.99 42.31 1.62
C ALA A 11 -42.47 42.23 1.16
N VAL A 12 -43.14 41.14 1.57
CA VAL A 12 -44.51 41.04 2.15
C VAL A 12 -45.78 41.24 1.28
N PHE A 13 -46.82 40.47 1.71
CA PHE A 13 -48.31 40.56 1.58
C PHE A 13 -48.95 39.41 0.76
N ALA A 14 -50.05 38.74 1.14
CA ALA A 14 -50.97 38.79 2.30
C ALA A 14 -51.85 37.51 2.39
N LEU A 15 -52.37 37.28 3.61
CA LEU A 15 -53.54 36.52 4.12
C LEU A 15 -54.48 35.71 3.20
N SER A 16 -54.93 34.54 3.68
CA SER A 16 -56.31 34.35 4.24
C SER A 16 -56.57 32.91 4.73
N SER A 17 -57.17 32.78 5.91
CA SER A 17 -57.55 31.56 6.64
C SER A 17 -58.84 30.90 6.15
N PHE A 18 -58.99 29.58 6.27
CA PHE A 18 -60.27 28.92 6.61
C PHE A 18 -60.05 27.50 7.15
N LEU A 19 -60.63 27.22 8.34
CA LEU A 19 -60.70 25.91 8.99
C LEU A 19 -61.91 25.13 8.44
N ILE A 20 -61.73 23.85 8.08
CA ILE A 20 -62.83 22.88 7.95
C ILE A 20 -62.40 21.54 8.58
N VAL A 21 -63.17 21.12 9.58
CA VAL A 21 -63.13 19.79 10.22
C VAL A 21 -63.92 18.82 9.32
N GLY A 22 -63.34 17.66 9.00
CA GLY A 22 -64.01 16.60 8.24
C GLY A 22 -63.58 15.21 8.74
N MET A 23 -64.53 14.50 9.35
CA MET A 23 -64.45 13.06 9.67
C MET A 23 -64.31 12.24 8.38
N GLY A 24 -63.49 11.19 8.38
CA GLY A 24 -63.51 10.23 7.26
C GLY A 24 -62.43 9.15 7.24
N VAL A 25 -62.84 7.96 7.67
CA VAL A 25 -62.44 6.63 7.16
C VAL A 25 -61.12 6.03 7.65
N CYS A 26 -61.30 5.03 8.52
CA CYS A 26 -60.35 4.00 8.90
C CYS A 26 -59.90 3.20 7.66
N LYS A 27 -58.63 3.34 7.27
CA LYS A 27 -57.95 2.34 6.43
C LYS A 27 -57.06 1.51 7.34
N ILE A 28 -57.47 0.27 7.53
CA ILE A 28 -56.63 -0.80 8.08
C ILE A 28 -55.53 -1.03 7.04
N SER A 29 -54.35 -0.46 7.28
CA SER A 29 -53.12 -0.89 6.61
C SER A 29 -52.53 -2.02 7.43
N TYR A 30 -52.44 -3.19 6.82
CA TYR A 30 -51.77 -4.37 7.35
C TYR A 30 -50.36 -4.01 7.83
N ALA A 31 -50.07 -4.33 9.10
CA ALA A 31 -48.72 -4.42 9.61
C ALA A 31 -48.01 -5.58 8.90
N ALA A 32 -47.27 -5.28 7.83
CA ALA A 32 -46.20 -6.13 7.37
C ALA A 32 -44.99 -5.84 8.26
N GLY A 33 -44.46 -6.90 8.86
CA GLY A 33 -43.54 -6.87 10.00
C GLY A 33 -42.38 -5.89 9.87
N GLU A 34 -42.00 -5.35 11.03
CA GLU A 34 -40.69 -4.75 11.27
C GLU A 34 -39.62 -5.74 10.81
N ASN A 35 -39.14 -5.57 9.58
CA ASN A 35 -37.81 -6.02 9.26
C ASN A 35 -36.89 -5.10 10.04
N THR A 36 -36.43 -5.62 11.18
CA THR A 36 -35.26 -5.17 11.91
C THR A 36 -34.19 -4.78 10.89
N GLU A 37 -34.11 -3.49 10.60
CA GLU A 37 -33.02 -2.93 9.82
C GLU A 37 -31.79 -3.15 10.70
N THR A 38 -31.12 -4.26 10.43
CA THR A 38 -29.87 -4.60 11.06
C THR A 38 -28.94 -3.51 10.56
N GLN A 39 -28.79 -2.46 11.36
CA GLN A 39 -27.84 -1.39 11.11
C GLN A 39 -26.52 -2.07 10.83
N THR A 40 -26.13 -2.06 9.56
CA THR A 40 -24.87 -2.58 9.08
C THR A 40 -23.82 -1.67 9.67
N VAL A 41 -23.28 -2.08 10.82
CA VAL A 41 -22.07 -1.49 11.39
C VAL A 41 -21.01 -1.67 10.30
N GLN A 42 -20.75 -0.61 9.53
CA GLN A 42 -19.68 -0.58 8.53
C GLN A 42 -18.38 -0.88 9.29
N PRO A 43 -17.77 -2.07 9.10
CA PRO A 43 -16.59 -2.44 9.86
C PRO A 43 -15.42 -1.55 9.41
N VAL A 44 -14.55 -1.17 10.33
CA VAL A 44 -13.29 -0.49 9.99
C VAL A 44 -12.50 -1.41 9.05
N THR A 45 -12.44 -1.04 7.78
CA THR A 45 -12.02 -1.91 6.66
C THR A 45 -10.56 -1.81 6.28
N ASP A 46 -9.84 -0.79 6.76
CA ASP A 46 -8.56 -0.39 6.19
C ASP A 46 -7.43 -0.67 7.18
N CYS A 47 -6.67 -1.74 6.91
CA CYS A 47 -5.44 -2.05 7.61
C CYS A 47 -4.25 -1.78 6.69
N TYR A 48 -3.03 -1.80 7.24
CA TYR A 48 -1.83 -1.75 6.39
C TYR A 48 -0.90 -2.94 6.62
N GLU A 49 -0.28 -3.44 5.55
CA GLU A 49 0.62 -4.60 5.63
C GLU A 49 2.07 -4.25 5.99
N SER A 50 2.55 -3.11 5.52
CA SER A 50 3.98 -2.75 5.57
C SER A 50 4.20 -1.33 6.06
N ARG A 51 3.49 -0.36 5.46
CA ARG A 51 3.60 1.05 5.78
C ARG A 51 2.21 1.69 5.78
N GLU A 52 1.92 2.42 6.84
CA GLU A 52 0.77 3.31 6.92
C GLU A 52 0.73 4.22 5.68
N ASP A 53 -0.44 4.42 5.10
CA ASP A 53 -0.71 5.20 3.88
C ASP A 53 -0.12 4.68 2.54
N TYR A 54 0.62 3.56 2.52
CA TYR A 54 1.22 3.04 1.27
C TYR A 54 0.78 1.63 0.88
N THR A 55 0.40 0.79 1.84
CA THR A 55 0.05 -0.62 1.62
C THR A 55 -1.26 -0.95 2.31
N THR A 56 -2.31 -0.20 1.99
CA THR A 56 -3.64 -0.46 2.55
C THR A 56 -4.20 -1.76 2.00
N VAL A 57 -4.89 -2.50 2.86
CA VAL A 57 -5.58 -3.74 2.53
C VAL A 57 -6.99 -3.72 3.11
N THR A 58 -7.93 -4.19 2.30
CA THR A 58 -9.34 -4.22 2.66
C THR A 58 -9.67 -5.55 3.35
N ARG A 59 -10.31 -5.45 4.51
CA ARG A 59 -10.82 -6.61 5.23
C ARG A 59 -12.10 -7.14 4.58
N ILE A 60 -12.14 -8.45 4.31
CA ILE A 60 -13.30 -9.18 3.81
C ILE A 60 -13.78 -10.10 4.94
N GLU A 61 -15.01 -9.91 5.42
CA GLU A 61 -15.58 -10.79 6.44
C GLU A 61 -15.88 -12.19 5.87
N ASN A 62 -15.75 -13.23 6.72
CA ASN A 62 -16.02 -14.63 6.36
C ASN A 62 -15.24 -15.15 5.13
N ALA A 63 -14.07 -14.58 4.82
CA ALA A 63 -13.21 -15.02 3.72
C ALA A 63 -12.63 -16.44 3.93
N VAL A 64 -12.63 -16.94 5.17
CA VAL A 64 -12.31 -18.34 5.50
C VAL A 64 -13.54 -19.01 6.09
N PRO A 65 -14.45 -19.56 5.25
CA PRO A 65 -15.76 -20.02 5.68
C PRO A 65 -15.72 -21.16 6.70
N GLU A 66 -14.70 -22.03 6.61
CA GLU A 66 -14.50 -23.16 7.52
C GLU A 66 -14.43 -22.72 9.00
N TYR A 67 -13.83 -21.56 9.25
CA TYR A 67 -13.62 -21.04 10.61
C TYR A 67 -14.42 -19.76 10.90
N GLY A 68 -15.20 -19.27 9.93
CA GLY A 68 -15.89 -17.98 10.02
C GLY A 68 -14.93 -16.81 10.24
N PHE A 69 -13.72 -16.87 9.68
CA PHE A 69 -12.69 -15.85 9.88
C PHE A 69 -12.64 -14.84 8.72
N PRO A 70 -12.25 -13.57 8.99
CA PRO A 70 -12.04 -12.58 7.95
C PRO A 70 -10.79 -12.87 7.11
N SER A 71 -10.57 -12.12 6.03
CA SER A 71 -9.34 -12.22 5.22
C SER A 71 -8.10 -11.74 5.98
N ILE A 72 -8.27 -10.79 6.90
CA ILE A 72 -7.20 -10.24 7.74
C ILE A 72 -7.72 -9.86 9.13
N LYS A 73 -6.81 -9.88 10.12
CA LYS A 73 -7.03 -9.27 11.43
C LYS A 73 -5.91 -8.28 11.72
N CYS A 74 -6.27 -7.13 12.28
CA CYS A 74 -5.39 -5.98 12.37
C CYS A 74 -5.23 -5.57 13.82
N SER A 75 -4.08 -4.97 14.11
CA SER A 75 -3.79 -4.38 15.40
C SER A 75 -4.79 -3.27 15.69
N LYS A 76 -5.38 -3.30 16.89
CA LYS A 76 -6.19 -2.19 17.39
C LYS A 76 -5.34 -0.98 17.79
N THR A 77 -4.04 -1.18 18.00
CA THR A 77 -3.10 -0.16 18.47
C THR A 77 -2.46 0.57 17.30
N THR A 78 -2.06 -0.17 16.26
CA THR A 78 -1.28 0.37 15.15
C THR A 78 -2.03 0.33 13.82
N GLY A 79 -3.08 -0.48 13.65
CA GLY A 79 -3.70 -0.71 12.33
C GLY A 79 -2.90 -1.64 11.41
N ALA A 80 -1.73 -2.11 11.84
CA ALA A 80 -0.92 -3.08 11.10
C ALA A 80 -1.62 -4.44 11.05
N VAL A 81 -1.50 -5.16 9.93
CA VAL A 81 -2.01 -6.53 9.81
C VAL A 81 -1.20 -7.48 10.72
N LEU A 82 -1.91 -8.16 11.61
CA LEU A 82 -1.35 -9.15 12.55
C LEU A 82 -1.55 -10.58 12.07
N TRP A 83 -2.59 -10.83 11.28
CA TRP A 83 -2.93 -12.16 10.81
C TRP A 83 -3.61 -12.11 9.45
N TYR A 84 -3.34 -13.13 8.64
CA TYR A 84 -3.87 -13.34 7.29
C TYR A 84 -4.66 -14.64 7.24
N GLY A 85 -5.82 -14.62 6.59
CA GLY A 85 -6.56 -15.81 6.21
C GLY A 85 -5.84 -16.55 5.08
N ASP A 86 -5.56 -15.84 3.99
CA ASP A 86 -4.65 -16.29 2.94
C ASP A 86 -3.46 -15.31 2.81
N PRO A 87 -2.26 -15.67 3.28
CA PRO A 87 -1.08 -14.81 3.16
C PRO A 87 -0.56 -14.63 1.72
N LEU A 88 -1.04 -15.45 0.78
CA LEU A 88 -0.62 -15.47 -0.63
C LEU A 88 -1.62 -14.77 -1.55
N GLU A 89 -2.76 -14.30 -1.04
CA GLU A 89 -3.80 -13.66 -1.81
C GLU A 89 -3.22 -12.52 -2.69
N GLY A 90 -3.58 -12.47 -3.97
CA GLY A 90 -3.16 -11.40 -4.90
C GLY A 90 -1.64 -11.31 -5.14
N THR A 91 -0.88 -12.34 -4.79
CA THR A 91 0.55 -12.43 -5.15
C THR A 91 0.74 -13.01 -6.54
N ILE A 92 1.91 -12.74 -7.12
CA ILE A 92 2.37 -13.32 -8.38
C ILE A 92 3.71 -14.04 -8.15
N PRO A 93 4.07 -15.04 -8.98
CA PRO A 93 5.41 -15.60 -8.96
C PRO A 93 6.47 -14.50 -9.01
N MET A 94 7.45 -14.60 -8.10
CA MET A 94 8.59 -13.72 -8.16
C MET A 94 9.35 -14.04 -9.44
N GLY A 95 9.62 -13.03 -10.25
CA GLY A 95 10.36 -13.23 -11.50
C GLY A 95 11.79 -13.73 -11.27
N GLU A 96 12.56 -13.79 -12.35
CA GLU A 96 13.95 -14.24 -12.30
C GLU A 96 14.81 -13.42 -11.34
N MET A 97 15.61 -14.13 -10.56
CA MET A 97 16.62 -13.58 -9.66
C MET A 97 18.00 -14.05 -10.12
N PRO A 98 19.04 -13.20 -10.03
CA PRO A 98 20.40 -13.63 -10.36
C PRO A 98 20.81 -14.86 -9.55
N GLU A 99 21.35 -15.86 -10.23
CA GLU A 99 21.95 -17.03 -9.60
C GLU A 99 23.23 -16.59 -8.88
N ILE A 100 23.34 -16.94 -7.60
CA ILE A 100 24.55 -16.78 -6.80
C ILE A 100 24.93 -18.17 -6.33
N LYS A 101 26.21 -18.51 -6.38
CA LYS A 101 26.71 -19.88 -6.12
C LYS A 101 27.27 -20.09 -4.71
N ASP A 102 27.02 -19.13 -3.82
CA ASP A 102 27.45 -19.16 -2.43
C ASP A 102 26.25 -19.26 -1.48
N GLU A 103 26.51 -19.15 -0.18
CA GLU A 103 25.50 -19.22 0.89
C GLU A 103 24.41 -18.13 0.81
N THR A 104 24.62 -17.07 0.02
CA THR A 104 23.69 -15.95 -0.18
C THR A 104 22.72 -16.16 -1.34
N HIS A 105 22.73 -17.35 -1.95
CA HIS A 105 21.88 -17.70 -3.10
C HIS A 105 20.40 -17.44 -2.87
N GLY A 106 19.90 -17.67 -1.65
CA GLY A 106 18.48 -17.56 -1.32
C GLY A 106 17.64 -18.66 -1.98
N ASN A 107 16.49 -18.99 -1.39
CA ASN A 107 15.57 -19.99 -1.95
C ASN A 107 14.34 -19.29 -2.55
N PHE A 108 14.26 -19.31 -3.88
CA PHE A 108 13.22 -18.61 -4.65
C PHE A 108 12.33 -19.51 -5.50
N GLU A 109 12.47 -20.83 -5.42
CA GLU A 109 11.75 -21.80 -6.28
C GLU A 109 10.23 -21.59 -6.27
N ASN A 110 9.66 -21.31 -5.09
CA ASN A 110 8.24 -21.03 -4.90
C ASN A 110 8.01 -19.66 -4.23
N ALA A 111 8.87 -18.68 -4.55
CA ALA A 111 8.72 -17.34 -4.04
C ALA A 111 7.67 -16.55 -4.82
N VAL A 112 6.79 -15.85 -4.10
CA VAL A 112 5.79 -14.96 -4.66
C VAL A 112 5.92 -13.56 -4.05
N VAL A 113 5.50 -12.53 -4.79
CA VAL A 113 5.54 -11.12 -4.36
C VAL A 113 4.19 -10.45 -4.65
N LYS A 114 3.87 -9.36 -3.96
CA LYS A 114 2.75 -8.50 -4.38
C LYS A 114 3.18 -7.66 -5.58
N PRO A 115 2.39 -7.62 -6.66
CA PRO A 115 2.72 -6.79 -7.81
C PRO A 115 2.70 -5.30 -7.42
N ARG A 116 3.69 -4.55 -7.91
CA ARG A 116 3.83 -3.11 -7.76
C ARG A 116 3.41 -2.34 -9.01
N GLU A 117 3.53 -2.97 -10.18
CA GLU A 117 3.18 -2.36 -11.47
C GLU A 117 1.73 -1.81 -11.52
N PRO A 118 0.70 -2.46 -10.94
CA PRO A 118 -0.65 -1.90 -10.92
C PRO A 118 -0.79 -0.57 -10.15
N HIS A 119 0.15 -0.29 -9.24
CA HIS A 119 0.16 0.94 -8.43
C HIS A 119 0.90 2.11 -9.10
N LEU A 120 1.36 1.94 -10.35
CA LEU A 120 2.01 3.01 -11.11
C LEU A 120 0.95 3.94 -11.71
N THR A 121 0.44 4.91 -10.94
CA THR A 121 -0.69 5.79 -11.31
C THR A 121 -0.67 6.27 -12.77
N TYR A 122 0.32 7.10 -13.12
CA TYR A 122 0.40 7.73 -14.45
C TYR A 122 1.15 6.88 -15.48
N PHE A 123 1.96 5.96 -14.99
CA PHE A 123 2.89 5.21 -15.82
C PHE A 123 2.26 3.89 -16.28
N ASN A 124 1.24 3.35 -15.60
CA ASN A 124 0.54 2.14 -16.05
C ASN A 124 -0.43 2.35 -17.25
N MET A 125 -0.39 3.49 -17.93
CA MET A 125 -1.27 3.80 -19.08
C MET A 125 -0.81 3.15 -20.41
N GLY A 126 0.11 2.18 -20.36
CA GLY A 126 0.62 1.46 -21.53
C GLY A 126 1.58 2.29 -22.42
N PRO A 127 2.05 1.73 -23.55
CA PRO A 127 3.10 2.34 -24.38
C PRO A 127 2.70 3.68 -25.02
N ASN A 128 1.40 3.97 -25.11
CA ASN A 128 0.88 5.25 -25.61
C ASN A 128 0.33 6.16 -24.49
N GLY A 129 0.40 5.74 -23.23
CA GLY A 129 -0.23 6.42 -22.10
C GLY A 129 0.21 7.86 -21.91
N CYS A 130 1.49 8.15 -22.17
CA CYS A 130 2.02 9.50 -22.12
C CYS A 130 1.31 10.43 -23.12
N LYS A 131 0.93 9.93 -24.30
CA LYS A 131 0.29 10.74 -25.34
C LYS A 131 -1.07 11.29 -24.89
N THR A 132 -1.75 10.59 -23.97
CA THR A 132 -3.06 10.98 -23.47
C THR A 132 -3.03 12.36 -22.78
N CYS A 133 -1.92 12.71 -22.12
CA CYS A 133 -1.76 14.00 -21.44
C CYS A 133 -0.75 14.93 -22.13
N HIS A 134 -0.04 14.48 -23.16
CA HIS A 134 0.98 15.24 -23.89
C HIS A 134 0.55 15.55 -25.33
N ASP A 135 -0.70 15.99 -25.51
CA ASP A 135 -1.27 16.43 -26.79
C ASP A 135 -1.05 15.45 -27.96
N GLY A 136 -1.20 14.15 -27.67
CA GLY A 136 -1.01 13.09 -28.67
C GLY A 136 0.45 12.78 -29.00
N LYS A 137 1.42 13.47 -28.38
CA LYS A 137 2.86 13.34 -28.66
C LYS A 137 3.58 12.65 -27.51
N ILE A 138 4.70 12.01 -27.85
CA ILE A 138 5.66 11.55 -26.84
C ILE A 138 6.65 12.69 -26.62
N VAL A 139 6.77 13.13 -25.36
CA VAL A 139 7.79 14.11 -24.98
C VAL A 139 9.18 13.54 -25.24
N PRO A 140 10.14 14.36 -25.69
CA PRO A 140 11.50 13.90 -25.94
C PRO A 140 12.11 13.23 -24.71
N TYR A 141 12.73 12.07 -24.93
CA TYR A 141 13.47 11.41 -23.87
C TYR A 141 14.71 12.23 -23.49
N PRO A 142 15.08 12.23 -22.21
CA PRO A 142 16.31 12.89 -21.77
C PRO A 142 17.54 12.27 -22.44
N LYS A 143 18.48 13.11 -22.84
CA LYS A 143 19.73 12.68 -23.49
C LYS A 143 20.75 12.12 -22.50
N ASP A 144 20.64 12.50 -21.23
CA ASP A 144 21.55 12.08 -20.17
C ASP A 144 20.80 11.89 -18.83
N LYS A 145 21.54 11.38 -17.85
CA LYS A 145 21.07 11.13 -16.49
C LYS A 145 21.23 12.32 -15.56
N LYS A 146 21.65 13.50 -16.05
CA LYS A 146 21.90 14.64 -15.17
C LYS A 146 20.59 15.12 -14.55
N PRO A 147 20.63 15.54 -13.26
CA PRO A 147 19.51 16.23 -12.64
C PRO A 147 19.06 17.43 -13.47
N ARG A 148 17.75 17.63 -13.52
CA ARG A 148 17.14 18.74 -14.26
C ARG A 148 15.83 19.15 -13.61
N LEU A 149 15.41 20.39 -13.86
CA LEU A 149 14.10 20.86 -13.43
C LEU A 149 13.01 20.05 -14.13
N LEU A 150 12.01 19.62 -13.36
CA LEU A 150 10.84 18.92 -13.87
C LEU A 150 9.73 19.93 -14.12
N SER A 151 9.29 20.09 -15.38
CA SER A 151 8.20 21.02 -15.71
C SER A 151 6.81 20.48 -15.35
N MET A 152 6.67 19.16 -15.26
CA MET A 152 5.42 18.43 -14.98
C MET A 152 5.72 17.23 -14.07
N HIS A 153 4.68 16.52 -13.63
CA HIS A 153 4.78 15.27 -12.85
C HIS A 153 5.42 15.44 -11.46
N GLN A 154 5.42 16.65 -10.92
CA GLN A 154 5.95 16.94 -9.58
C GLN A 154 5.00 16.44 -8.47
N ASP A 155 3.75 16.16 -8.82
CA ASP A 155 2.70 15.62 -7.96
C ASP A 155 2.87 14.12 -7.67
N ILE A 156 3.72 13.42 -8.43
CA ILE A 156 3.93 11.98 -8.28
C ILE A 156 4.84 11.64 -7.08
N VAL A 157 5.77 12.54 -6.77
CA VAL A 157 6.77 12.34 -5.71
C VAL A 157 6.87 13.61 -4.88
N GLU A 158 6.64 13.48 -3.58
CA GLU A 158 6.85 14.56 -2.60
C GLU A 158 8.24 15.17 -2.79
N ASN A 159 8.31 16.48 -3.00
CA ASN A 159 9.56 17.21 -3.24
C ASN A 159 10.43 16.56 -4.32
N SER A 160 9.85 16.23 -5.47
CA SER A 160 10.52 15.52 -6.60
C SER A 160 11.86 16.13 -7.07
N LEU A 161 12.14 17.40 -6.77
CA LEU A 161 13.40 18.08 -7.08
C LEU A 161 14.48 17.92 -6.01
N GLU A 162 14.10 17.45 -4.82
CA GLU A 162 14.97 17.30 -3.65
C GLU A 162 14.83 15.89 -3.06
N LEU A 163 15.14 14.89 -3.88
CA LEU A 163 15.07 13.48 -3.48
C LEU A 163 15.97 13.21 -2.28
N GLN A 164 15.38 12.67 -1.22
CA GLN A 164 16.06 12.39 0.04
C GLN A 164 16.61 10.96 0.02
N HIS A 165 17.49 10.70 -0.96
CA HIS A 165 18.22 9.45 -1.13
C HIS A 165 19.70 9.76 -1.39
N GLY A 166 20.60 9.06 -0.68
CA GLY A 166 22.04 9.20 -0.90
C GLY A 166 22.57 10.62 -0.62
N ARG A 167 21.88 11.38 0.26
CA ARG A 167 22.17 12.80 0.54
C ARG A 167 22.06 13.68 -0.71
N GLY A 168 21.04 13.43 -1.53
CA GLY A 168 20.80 14.16 -2.78
C GLY A 168 21.67 13.72 -3.95
N ALA A 169 22.52 12.69 -3.78
CA ALA A 169 23.38 12.18 -4.83
C ALA A 169 22.65 11.29 -5.86
N VAL A 170 21.42 10.85 -5.55
CA VAL A 170 20.64 9.95 -6.40
C VAL A 170 19.53 10.74 -7.11
N TRP A 171 19.46 10.54 -8.42
CA TRP A 171 18.48 11.13 -9.32
C TRP A 171 17.52 10.08 -9.88
N CYS A 172 16.39 10.52 -10.45
CA CYS A 172 15.34 9.65 -10.97
C CYS A 172 15.89 8.58 -11.94
N LEU A 173 16.81 8.97 -12.83
CA LEU A 173 17.35 8.10 -13.89
C LEU A 173 18.50 7.19 -13.42
N ASP A 174 18.83 7.22 -12.13
CA ASP A 174 19.73 6.23 -11.54
C ASP A 174 19.00 4.90 -11.28
N CYS A 175 17.68 4.97 -11.03
CA CYS A 175 16.85 3.79 -10.81
C CYS A 175 15.85 3.53 -11.94
N HIS A 176 15.34 4.58 -12.60
CA HIS A 176 14.30 4.47 -13.62
C HIS A 176 14.85 4.48 -15.05
N SER A 177 14.24 3.70 -15.94
CA SER A 177 14.59 3.74 -17.38
C SER A 177 14.20 5.07 -18.01
N ALA A 178 15.12 5.63 -18.81
CA ALA A 178 14.97 6.91 -19.50
C ALA A 178 14.06 6.84 -20.74
N THR A 179 13.74 5.64 -21.23
CA THR A 179 12.86 5.40 -22.39
C THR A 179 11.59 4.63 -22.00
N ASN A 180 11.62 3.83 -20.94
CA ASN A 180 10.48 3.04 -20.47
C ASN A 180 10.19 3.34 -18.98
N ARG A 181 9.38 4.36 -18.67
CA ARG A 181 9.12 4.75 -17.27
C ARG A 181 8.41 3.69 -16.43
N ASN A 182 7.92 2.62 -17.05
CA ASN A 182 7.30 1.46 -16.39
C ASN A 182 8.32 0.40 -16.01
N LYS A 183 9.61 0.67 -16.21
CA LYS A 183 10.71 -0.20 -15.80
C LYS A 183 11.76 0.57 -15.03
N LEU A 184 12.34 -0.14 -14.09
CA LEU A 184 13.58 0.22 -13.45
C LEU A 184 14.73 -0.14 -14.39
N MET A 185 15.88 0.48 -14.21
CA MET A 185 17.04 0.29 -15.07
C MET A 185 18.27 0.01 -14.23
N ASN A 186 18.93 -1.09 -14.51
CA ASN A 186 20.16 -1.47 -13.84
C ASN A 186 21.37 -0.68 -14.38
N ARG A 187 22.50 -0.69 -13.66
CA ARG A 187 23.71 0.04 -14.09
C ARG A 187 24.31 -0.45 -15.40
N ARG A 188 23.97 -1.67 -15.84
CA ARG A 188 24.39 -2.28 -17.12
C ARG A 188 23.41 -2.03 -18.27
N GLY A 189 22.31 -1.29 -18.05
CA GLY A 189 21.31 -0.99 -19.08
C GLY A 189 20.22 -2.06 -19.26
N GLY A 190 20.13 -3.04 -18.36
CA GLY A 190 19.04 -4.02 -18.34
C GLY A 190 17.81 -3.52 -17.58
N GLU A 191 16.63 -3.69 -18.19
CA GLU A 191 15.36 -3.33 -17.56
C GLU A 191 14.96 -4.30 -16.45
N ILE A 192 14.39 -3.76 -15.38
CA ILE A 192 13.89 -4.50 -14.22
C ILE A 192 12.41 -4.13 -14.02
N SER A 193 11.56 -5.13 -13.75
CA SER A 193 10.16 -4.88 -13.40
C SER A 193 10.04 -4.16 -12.06
N PHE A 194 9.04 -3.28 -11.92
CA PHE A 194 8.69 -2.70 -10.62
C PHE A 194 8.27 -3.73 -9.58
N ASN A 195 7.92 -4.95 -9.99
CA ASN A 195 7.63 -6.06 -9.07
C ASN A 195 8.91 -6.64 -8.44
N GLN A 196 10.10 -6.23 -8.90
CA GLN A 196 11.40 -6.71 -8.40
C GLN A 196 12.41 -5.59 -8.07
N PRO A 197 12.02 -4.56 -7.29
CA PRO A 197 12.89 -3.42 -7.00
C PRO A 197 14.15 -3.83 -6.23
N GLN A 198 14.13 -4.93 -5.47
CA GLN A 198 15.29 -5.47 -4.77
C GLN A 198 16.52 -5.66 -5.68
N ARG A 199 16.31 -5.94 -6.98
CA ARG A 199 17.40 -6.15 -7.94
C ARG A 199 18.18 -4.87 -8.22
N ILE A 200 17.52 -3.71 -8.25
CA ILE A 200 18.20 -2.41 -8.39
C ILE A 200 18.74 -1.93 -7.05
N CYS A 201 17.99 -2.14 -5.96
CA CYS A 201 18.43 -1.74 -4.62
C CYS A 201 19.75 -2.43 -4.22
N GLY A 202 19.90 -3.72 -4.57
CA GLY A 202 21.09 -4.51 -4.27
C GLY A 202 22.36 -4.08 -5.02
N GLU A 203 22.26 -3.26 -6.07
CA GLU A 203 23.45 -2.74 -6.76
C GLU A 203 24.23 -1.72 -5.91
N CYS A 204 23.58 -1.13 -4.90
CA CYS A 204 24.17 -0.20 -3.95
C CYS A 204 24.13 -0.75 -2.51
N HIS A 205 23.03 -1.38 -2.13
CA HIS A 205 22.79 -1.90 -0.77
C HIS A 205 23.09 -3.40 -0.67
N GLY A 206 24.31 -3.79 -1.05
CA GLY A 206 24.71 -5.20 -1.19
C GLY A 206 24.53 -6.02 0.09
N GLU A 207 24.98 -5.52 1.24
CA GLU A 207 24.85 -6.22 2.52
C GLU A 207 23.38 -6.51 2.87
N LYS A 208 22.51 -5.51 2.76
CA LYS A 208 21.08 -5.70 3.03
C LYS A 208 20.39 -6.55 1.99
N TYR A 209 20.87 -6.54 0.75
CA TYR A 209 20.37 -7.43 -0.28
C TYR A 209 20.74 -8.88 0.00
N ILE A 210 21.96 -9.17 0.48
CA ILE A 210 22.38 -10.49 0.94
C ILE A 210 21.49 -10.97 2.10
N ASP A 211 21.33 -10.15 3.14
CA ASP A 211 20.45 -10.46 4.28
C ASP A 211 19.00 -10.70 3.82
N TRP A 212 18.53 -9.88 2.87
CA TRP A 212 17.19 -10.02 2.32
C TRP A 212 17.07 -11.35 1.59
N ARG A 213 18.01 -11.73 0.71
CA ARG A 213 17.98 -13.02 -0.02
C ARG A 213 18.00 -14.24 0.91
N ALA A 214 18.75 -14.17 2.00
CA ALA A 214 18.75 -15.18 3.06
C ALA A 214 17.45 -15.17 3.90
N GLY A 215 16.65 -14.12 3.76
CA GLY A 215 15.40 -13.92 4.46
C GLY A 215 15.57 -13.50 5.92
N ILE A 216 16.75 -12.96 6.26
CA ILE A 216 17.10 -12.34 7.54
C ILE A 216 16.53 -10.91 7.58
N HIS A 217 16.60 -10.20 6.46
CA HIS A 217 16.05 -8.86 6.32
C HIS A 217 14.71 -8.86 5.56
N GLY A 218 13.74 -8.09 6.05
CA GLY A 218 12.39 -8.02 5.49
C GLY A 218 11.40 -8.96 6.18
N LYS A 219 10.29 -9.25 5.51
CA LYS A 219 9.20 -10.09 6.02
C LYS A 219 8.92 -11.24 5.04
N ARG A 220 8.67 -12.43 5.58
CA ARG A 220 8.26 -13.62 4.84
C ARG A 220 7.09 -14.29 5.55
N VAL A 221 6.10 -14.74 4.79
CA VAL A 221 4.98 -15.56 5.29
C VAL A 221 4.64 -16.65 4.28
N GLY A 222 3.80 -17.61 4.67
CA GLY A 222 3.46 -18.78 3.88
C GLY A 222 4.13 -20.03 4.45
N ALA A 223 4.53 -20.95 3.58
CA ALA A 223 5.02 -22.25 3.99
C ALA A 223 6.35 -22.19 4.75
N TRP A 224 6.44 -22.91 5.87
CA TRP A 224 7.67 -23.06 6.62
C TRP A 224 8.67 -23.98 5.90
N ALA A 225 8.19 -25.05 5.27
CA ALA A 225 9.02 -26.00 4.55
C ALA A 225 9.71 -25.36 3.35
N SER A 226 11.01 -25.63 3.20
CA SER A 226 11.85 -25.07 2.13
C SER A 226 11.65 -25.73 0.77
N HIS A 227 11.05 -26.92 0.75
CA HIS A 227 10.78 -27.67 -0.46
C HIS A 227 9.27 -27.78 -0.67
N GLY A 228 8.80 -27.42 -1.86
CA GLY A 228 7.40 -27.52 -2.28
C GLY A 228 6.44 -26.51 -1.64
N GLY A 229 6.90 -25.65 -0.73
CA GLY A 229 6.08 -24.66 -0.05
C GLY A 229 6.17 -23.26 -0.64
N THR A 230 5.04 -22.65 -0.99
CA THR A 230 4.97 -21.26 -1.47
C THR A 230 5.18 -20.26 -0.34
N ARG A 231 6.03 -19.25 -0.59
CA ARG A 231 6.35 -18.20 0.39
C ARG A 231 6.21 -16.83 -0.25
N ARG A 232 5.49 -15.93 0.43
CA ARG A 232 5.43 -14.51 0.04
C ARG A 232 6.64 -13.77 0.59
N TRP A 233 7.30 -13.02 -0.29
CA TRP A 233 8.43 -12.15 0.00
C TRP A 233 8.01 -10.70 -0.11
N TRP A 234 8.37 -9.90 0.89
CA TRP A 234 8.19 -8.45 0.82
C TRP A 234 9.37 -7.85 0.07
N VAL A 235 9.10 -7.04 -0.94
CA VAL A 235 10.13 -6.35 -1.71
C VAL A 235 10.54 -5.05 -1.01
N CYS A 236 11.72 -4.53 -1.34
CA CYS A 236 12.31 -3.37 -0.65
C CYS A 236 11.35 -2.16 -0.59
N THR A 237 10.58 -1.90 -1.64
CA THR A 237 9.66 -0.75 -1.71
C THR A 237 8.37 -0.92 -0.91
N GLU A 238 8.06 -2.12 -0.43
CA GLU A 238 6.93 -2.31 0.49
C GLU A 238 7.23 -1.69 1.86
N CYS A 239 8.48 -1.74 2.30
CA CYS A 239 8.91 -1.21 3.60
C CYS A 239 9.66 0.13 3.50
N HIS A 240 10.28 0.45 2.36
CA HIS A 240 11.03 1.69 2.17
C HIS A 240 10.47 2.53 1.02
N ASN A 241 10.37 3.85 1.23
CA ASN A 241 10.19 4.79 0.13
C ASN A 241 11.57 5.21 -0.39
N PRO A 242 11.99 4.81 -1.59
CA PRO A 242 13.31 5.15 -2.10
C PRO A 242 13.48 6.67 -2.34
N HIS A 243 12.39 7.43 -2.51
CA HIS A 243 12.47 8.87 -2.73
C HIS A 243 12.65 9.67 -1.44
N THR A 244 12.24 9.11 -0.28
CA THR A 244 12.22 9.83 1.00
C THR A 244 12.91 9.09 2.15
N VAL A 245 13.74 8.09 1.84
CA VAL A 245 14.32 7.15 2.82
C VAL A 245 15.14 7.82 3.93
N GLN A 246 15.69 9.03 3.69
CA GLN A 246 16.44 9.76 4.73
C GLN A 246 15.53 10.47 5.74
N LYS A 247 14.37 10.96 5.30
CA LYS A 247 13.34 11.59 6.15
C LYS A 247 12.54 10.52 6.89
N ASN A 248 12.08 9.52 6.14
CA ASN A 248 11.25 8.43 6.63
C ASN A 248 12.02 7.11 6.51
N ARG A 249 13.00 6.93 7.40
CA ARG A 249 13.57 5.59 7.62
C ARG A 249 12.45 4.67 8.06
N PHE A 250 12.60 3.35 7.86
CA PHE A 250 11.60 2.40 8.34
C PHE A 250 11.37 2.64 9.84
N ASN A 251 10.19 3.14 10.21
CA ASN A 251 9.84 3.42 11.58
C ASN A 251 9.54 2.09 12.25
N PRO A 252 10.26 1.71 13.32
CA PRO A 252 9.97 0.47 14.04
C PRO A 252 8.50 0.46 14.47
N VAL A 253 7.80 -0.64 14.15
CA VAL A 253 6.43 -0.83 14.59
C VAL A 253 6.46 -1.10 16.09
N LYS A 254 5.62 -0.40 16.86
CA LYS A 254 5.46 -0.68 18.29
C LYS A 254 4.97 -2.13 18.43
N PRO A 255 5.65 -2.98 19.22
CA PRO A 255 5.22 -4.36 19.39
C PRO A 255 3.83 -4.43 20.05
N GLU A 256 3.07 -5.44 19.67
CA GLU A 256 1.83 -5.78 20.38
C GLU A 256 2.13 -6.23 21.82
N PRO A 257 1.13 -6.14 22.73
CA PRO A 257 1.24 -6.75 24.04
C PRO A 257 1.63 -8.23 23.93
N ALA A 258 2.38 -8.71 24.93
CA ALA A 258 2.77 -10.11 25.00
C ALA A 258 1.53 -11.03 24.91
N PRO A 259 1.64 -12.19 24.24
CA PRO A 259 0.54 -13.14 24.16
C PRO A 259 0.12 -13.60 25.56
N PRO A 260 -1.15 -14.02 25.74
CA PRO A 260 -1.59 -14.61 26.99
C PRO A 260 -0.78 -15.86 27.30
N LEU A 261 -0.49 -16.07 28.60
CA LEU A 261 0.27 -17.23 29.05
C LEU A 261 -0.46 -18.54 28.69
N PRO A 262 0.29 -19.62 28.39
CA PRO A 262 -0.29 -20.94 28.25
C PRO A 262 -1.12 -21.33 29.47
N ARG A 263 -2.16 -22.15 29.26
CA ARG A 263 -3.02 -22.61 30.36
C ARG A 263 -2.18 -23.27 31.45
N GLY A 264 -2.41 -22.84 32.69
CA GLY A 264 -1.71 -23.35 33.87
C GLY A 264 -0.46 -22.56 34.27
N MET A 265 0.03 -21.64 33.43
CA MET A 265 1.12 -20.74 33.80
C MET A 265 0.59 -19.47 34.47
N LYS A 266 1.18 -19.12 35.63
CA LYS A 266 0.84 -17.90 36.40
C LYS A 266 1.69 -16.70 36.01
N ASN A 267 2.91 -16.94 35.50
CA ASN A 267 3.85 -15.92 35.03
C ASN A 267 4.81 -16.51 33.98
N ALA A 268 5.54 -15.63 33.29
CA ALA A 268 6.64 -15.99 32.38
C ALA A 268 8.02 -15.74 33.03
N SER A 269 8.14 -15.87 34.35
CA SER A 269 9.41 -15.58 35.02
C SER A 269 10.55 -16.51 34.55
N HIS A 270 10.22 -17.72 34.09
CA HIS A 270 11.18 -18.67 33.53
C HIS A 270 11.80 -18.23 32.19
N GLU A 271 11.20 -17.27 31.48
CA GLU A 271 11.78 -16.67 30.26
C GLU A 271 12.68 -15.47 30.58
N ARG A 272 12.58 -14.95 31.80
CA ARG A 272 13.50 -13.93 32.30
C ARG A 272 14.73 -14.69 32.76
N ASN A 273 15.77 -14.70 31.94
CA ASN A 273 17.10 -15.01 32.46
C ASN A 273 17.38 -13.98 33.55
N ASP A 274 17.44 -14.45 34.80
CA ASP A 274 18.07 -13.71 35.89
C ASP A 274 19.50 -13.44 35.41
N THR A 275 19.74 -12.19 35.01
CA THR A 275 20.92 -11.77 34.28
C THR A 275 22.09 -11.66 35.24
N GLU A 276 23.27 -12.07 34.77
CA GLU A 276 24.36 -11.15 34.49
C GLU A 276 25.20 -11.66 33.32
#